data_AF-A0A251WN23-F1
#
_entry.id   AF-A0A251WN23-F1
#
_cell.length_a   1.000
_cell.length_b   1.000
_cell.length_c   1.000
_cell.angle_alpha   90.00
_cell.angle_beta   90.00
_cell.angle_gamma   90.00
#
_symmetry.space_group_name_H-M   'P 1'
#
loop_
_entity.id
_entity.type
_entity.pdbx_description
1 polymer ?
#
loop_
_entity_poly.entity_id
_entity_poly.type
_entity_poly.pdbx_seq_one_letter_code
_entity_poly.pdbx_strand_id
1 'polypeptide(L)'
;MNLPKDRLRKIHGITEPTGPSDPAVLARRKYHESAAKWLAKWLVPLQAFFASLGFFVVLLPVLSRSWRSIVEGLPFFSKVFLDYSTFGGLAIIHLYIGLIMVLTKPYLVKHRPSGDVVPYRNGIAPLLCPRTRKEEISFWIEVAALIMVASVWLLLPFGVLGYFMNLGR
;
A
#
# COMPACT_ATOMS: atom_id res chain seq x y z
N MET A 1 22.63 -8.62 -19.46
CA MET A 1 22.95 -7.40 -20.24
C MET A 1 22.22 -6.23 -19.59
N ASN A 2 22.88 -5.37 -18.82
CA ASN A 2 22.23 -4.26 -18.12
C ASN A 2 22.02 -3.10 -19.11
N LEU A 3 20.78 -2.87 -19.52
CA LEU A 3 20.42 -1.70 -20.31
C LEU A 3 20.72 -0.41 -19.52
N PRO A 4 21.29 0.63 -20.14
CA PRO A 4 21.46 1.94 -19.51
C PRO A 4 20.12 2.46 -18.99
N LYS A 5 20.12 3.07 -17.79
CA LYS A 5 18.89 3.52 -17.12
C LYS A 5 18.06 4.49 -17.95
N ASP A 6 18.70 5.32 -18.77
CA ASP A 6 18.02 6.26 -19.65
C ASP A 6 17.29 5.53 -20.79
N ARG A 7 17.87 4.43 -21.30
CA ARG A 7 17.16 3.54 -22.22
C ARG A 7 15.97 2.85 -21.56
N LEU A 8 16.10 2.39 -20.31
CA LEU A 8 14.97 1.80 -19.58
C LEU A 8 13.84 2.82 -19.36
N ARG A 9 14.17 4.05 -18.98
CA ARG A 9 13.18 5.14 -18.83
C ARG A 9 12.45 5.44 -20.14
N LYS A 10 13.20 5.53 -21.25
CA LYS A 10 12.63 5.74 -22.59
C LYS A 10 11.72 4.60 -23.04
N ILE A 11 12.11 3.34 -22.80
CA ILE A 11 11.29 2.16 -23.14
C ILE A 11 9.95 2.16 -22.38
N HIS A 12 9.95 2.66 -21.14
CA HIS A 12 8.77 2.69 -20.28
C HIS A 12 7.98 4.01 -20.33
N GLY A 13 8.26 4.89 -21.30
CA GLY A 13 7.52 6.14 -21.50
C GLY A 13 7.66 7.13 -20.34
N ILE A 14 8.75 7.04 -19.57
CA ILE A 14 8.98 7.88 -18.39
C ILE A 14 9.65 9.17 -18.86
N THR A 15 8.97 10.31 -18.65
CA THR A 15 9.52 11.63 -18.93
C THR A 15 10.86 11.79 -18.21
N GLU A 16 11.92 12.13 -18.95
CA GLU A 16 13.21 12.37 -18.33
C GLU A 16 13.12 13.57 -17.37
N PRO A 17 13.71 13.48 -16.16
CA PRO A 17 13.74 14.59 -15.25
C PRO A 17 14.45 15.77 -15.93
N THR A 18 13.77 16.91 -15.99
CA THR A 18 14.23 18.14 -16.63
C THR A 18 15.33 18.86 -15.84
N GLY A 19 15.72 18.37 -14.67
CA GLY A 19 16.75 18.96 -13.81
C GLY A 19 17.97 18.05 -13.62
N PRO A 20 19.13 18.62 -13.23
CA PRO A 20 20.32 17.83 -12.91
C PRO A 20 20.04 16.86 -11.76
N SER A 21 20.73 15.72 -11.78
CA SER A 21 20.60 14.73 -10.70
C SER A 21 21.15 15.28 -9.39
N ASP A 22 20.43 15.05 -8.28
CA ASP A 22 20.82 15.47 -6.95
C ASP A 22 21.82 14.46 -6.34
N PRO A 23 23.08 14.84 -6.06
CA PRO A 23 24.10 13.93 -5.52
C PRO A 23 23.69 13.28 -4.20
N ALA A 24 22.93 13.97 -3.34
CA ALA A 24 22.49 13.45 -2.06
C ALA A 24 21.43 12.35 -2.23
N VAL A 25 20.53 12.51 -3.21
CA VAL A 25 19.54 11.48 -3.56
C VAL A 25 20.24 10.24 -4.12
N LEU A 26 21.23 10.45 -5.00
CA LEU A 26 22.02 9.36 -5.57
C LEU A 26 22.80 8.59 -4.50
N ALA A 27 23.34 9.28 -3.50
CA ALA A 27 24.03 8.65 -2.36
C ALA A 27 23.12 7.69 -1.56
N ARG A 28 21.81 7.93 -1.56
CA ARG A 28 20.80 7.10 -0.87
C ARG A 28 20.20 5.99 -1.74
N ARG A 29 20.63 5.85 -3.00
CA ARG A 29 20.08 4.88 -3.96
C ARG A 29 19.96 3.46 -3.41
N LYS A 30 20.94 3.00 -2.62
CA LYS A 30 20.91 1.67 -2.00
C LYS A 30 19.65 1.42 -1.17
N TYR A 31 19.14 2.45 -0.49
CA TYR A 31 17.92 2.35 0.31
C TYR A 31 16.67 2.28 -0.57
N HIS A 32 16.61 3.07 -1.64
CA HIS A 32 15.50 3.01 -2.60
C HIS A 32 15.43 1.65 -3.29
N GLU A 33 16.56 1.11 -3.73
CA GLU A 33 16.63 -0.23 -4.34
C GLU A 33 16.20 -1.32 -3.36
N SER A 34 16.64 -1.21 -2.09
CA SER A 34 16.31 -2.18 -1.05
C SER A 34 14.82 -2.14 -0.72
N ALA A 35 14.25 -0.95 -0.53
CA ALA A 35 12.82 -0.77 -0.29
C ALA A 35 11.99 -1.30 -1.45
N ALA A 36 12.38 -1.01 -2.70
CA ALA A 36 11.66 -1.48 -3.87
C ALA A 36 11.71 -3.01 -4.03
N LYS A 37 12.88 -3.63 -3.79
CA LYS A 37 13.03 -5.10 -3.79
C LYS A 37 12.23 -5.76 -2.68
N TRP A 38 12.27 -5.18 -1.47
CA TRP A 38 11.48 -5.66 -0.34
C TRP A 38 10.00 -5.60 -0.66
N LEU A 39 9.52 -4.47 -1.19
CA LEU A 39 8.11 -4.30 -1.54
C LEU A 39 7.68 -5.26 -2.64
N ALA A 40 8.49 -5.43 -3.69
CA ALA A 40 8.22 -6.41 -4.75
C ALA A 40 8.09 -7.84 -4.21
N LYS A 41 8.92 -8.21 -3.22
CA LYS A 41 8.89 -9.54 -2.59
C LYS A 41 7.70 -9.71 -1.65
N TRP A 42 7.40 -8.69 -0.85
CA TRP A 42 6.49 -8.83 0.30
C TRP A 42 5.08 -8.27 0.08
N LEU A 43 4.82 -7.50 -0.97
CA LEU A 43 3.50 -6.88 -1.18
C LEU A 43 2.38 -7.92 -1.26
N VAL A 44 2.56 -8.99 -2.04
CA VAL A 44 1.55 -10.06 -2.16
C VAL A 44 1.41 -10.86 -0.85
N PRO A 45 2.49 -11.30 -0.19
CA PRO A 45 2.40 -11.89 1.15
C PRO A 45 1.69 -10.99 2.18
N LEU A 46 1.95 -9.69 2.17
CA LEU A 46 1.29 -8.73 3.06
C LEU A 46 -0.21 -8.64 2.77
N GLN A 47 -0.61 -8.60 1.51
CA GLN A 47 -2.02 -8.65 1.12
C GLN A 47 -2.70 -9.93 1.63
N ALA A 48 -2.06 -11.09 1.45
CA ALA A 48 -2.59 -12.36 1.94
C ALA A 48 -2.69 -12.40 3.47
N PHE A 49 -1.70 -11.84 4.17
CA PHE A 49 -1.71 -11.70 5.62
C PHE A 49 -2.87 -10.82 6.10
N PHE A 50 -3.03 -9.62 5.54
CA PHE A 50 -4.12 -8.71 5.91
C PHE A 50 -5.49 -9.25 5.53
N ALA A 51 -5.59 -9.97 4.40
CA ALA A 51 -6.82 -10.66 4.03
C ALA A 51 -7.19 -11.77 5.02
N SER A 52 -6.21 -12.58 5.43
CA SER A 52 -6.42 -13.60 6.46
C SER A 52 -6.85 -12.96 7.78
N LEU A 53 -6.17 -11.88 8.19
CA LEU A 53 -6.52 -11.14 9.40
C LEU A 53 -7.94 -10.57 9.32
N GLY A 54 -8.33 -9.96 8.21
CA GLY A 54 -9.68 -9.43 8.03
C GLY A 54 -10.75 -10.52 8.01
N PHE A 55 -10.46 -11.68 7.42
CA PHE A 55 -11.35 -12.83 7.49
C PHE A 55 -11.54 -13.31 8.94
N PHE A 56 -10.45 -13.64 9.64
CA PHE A 56 -10.53 -14.22 10.98
C PHE A 56 -10.95 -13.23 12.07
N VAL A 57 -10.62 -11.95 11.95
CA VAL A 57 -10.89 -10.96 13.01
C VAL A 57 -12.13 -10.12 12.70
N VAL A 58 -12.52 -9.94 11.44
CA VAL A 58 -13.66 -9.09 11.08
C VAL A 58 -14.84 -9.92 10.61
N LEU A 59 -14.69 -10.72 9.55
CA LEU A 59 -15.83 -11.42 8.95
C LEU A 59 -16.27 -12.66 9.74
N LEU A 60 -15.34 -13.54 10.12
CA LEU A 60 -15.65 -14.80 10.80
C LEU A 60 -16.38 -14.63 12.14
N PRO A 61 -16.07 -13.63 12.99
CA PRO A 61 -16.87 -13.31 14.18
C PRO A 61 -18.33 -12.93 13.86
N VAL A 62 -18.59 -12.33 12.70
CA VAL A 62 -19.97 -12.06 12.27
C VAL A 62 -20.66 -13.37 11.88
N LEU A 63 -19.94 -14.33 11.30
CA LEU A 63 -20.51 -15.61 10.87
C LEU A 63 -20.69 -16.63 12.02
N SER A 64 -19.79 -16.64 13.01
CA SER A 64 -19.72 -17.67 14.06
C SER A 64 -19.67 -17.06 15.47
N ARG A 65 -20.67 -17.37 16.30
CA ARG A 65 -20.75 -16.91 17.70
C ARG A 65 -19.60 -17.44 18.56
N SER A 66 -19.20 -18.70 18.36
CA SER A 66 -18.09 -19.30 19.10
C SER A 66 -16.78 -18.58 18.79
N TRP A 67 -16.55 -18.24 17.52
CA TRP A 67 -15.35 -17.51 17.12
C TRP A 67 -15.38 -16.05 17.59
N ARG A 68 -16.56 -15.41 17.54
CA ARG A 68 -16.77 -14.07 18.09
C ARG A 68 -16.37 -13.97 19.56
N SER A 69 -16.76 -14.93 20.38
CA SER A 69 -16.38 -14.97 21.80
C SER A 69 -14.86 -15.02 22.01
N ILE A 70 -14.13 -15.75 21.15
CA ILE A 70 -12.66 -15.81 21.19
C ILE A 70 -12.06 -14.44 20.84
N VAL A 71 -12.54 -13.81 19.77
CA VAL A 71 -12.04 -12.51 19.29
C VAL A 71 -12.36 -11.39 20.29
N GLU A 72 -13.57 -11.35 20.83
CA GLU A 72 -13.99 -10.36 21.84
C GLU A 72 -13.25 -10.56 23.18
N GLY A 73 -12.80 -11.78 23.48
CA GLY A 73 -11.97 -12.08 24.66
C GLY A 73 -10.55 -11.52 24.60
N LEU A 74 -10.08 -11.06 23.44
CA LEU A 74 -8.76 -10.47 23.25
C LEU A 74 -8.89 -8.96 23.01
N PRO A 75 -8.41 -8.08 23.92
CA PRO A 75 -8.68 -6.63 23.86
C PRO A 75 -8.33 -5.96 22.54
N PHE A 76 -7.18 -6.31 21.96
CA PHE A 76 -6.74 -5.75 20.69
C PHE A 76 -7.63 -6.17 19.52
N PHE A 77 -7.94 -7.46 19.40
CA PHE A 77 -8.76 -7.98 18.30
C PHE A 77 -10.23 -7.60 18.45
N SER A 78 -10.74 -7.49 19.67
CA SER A 78 -12.06 -6.96 19.97
C SER A 78 -12.24 -5.54 19.42
N LYS A 79 -11.24 -4.66 19.65
CA LYS A 79 -11.24 -3.30 19.12
C LYS A 79 -11.19 -3.26 17.59
N VAL A 80 -10.34 -4.08 16.97
CA VAL A 80 -10.25 -4.19 15.50
C VAL A 80 -11.56 -4.71 14.92
N PHE A 81 -12.11 -5.80 15.47
CA PHE A 81 -13.39 -6.36 15.06
C PHE A 81 -14.49 -5.29 15.12
N LEU A 82 -14.64 -4.61 16.25
CA LEU A 82 -15.66 -3.59 16.44
C LEU A 82 -15.50 -2.45 15.44
N ASP A 83 -14.32 -1.84 15.37
CA ASP A 83 -14.11 -0.68 14.50
C ASP A 83 -14.33 -0.99 13.02
N TYR A 84 -13.94 -2.17 12.56
CA TYR A 84 -14.12 -2.54 11.15
C TYR A 84 -15.51 -3.07 10.82
N SER A 85 -16.18 -3.74 11.75
CA SER A 85 -17.54 -4.27 11.54
C SER A 85 -18.64 -3.23 11.80
N THR A 86 -18.34 -2.08 12.40
CA THR A 86 -19.31 -0.99 12.64
C THR A 86 -18.94 0.33 11.97
N PHE A 87 -17.89 0.36 11.14
CA PHE A 87 -17.32 1.61 10.61
C PHE A 87 -16.93 2.61 11.72
N GLY A 88 -16.35 2.10 12.80
CA GLY A 88 -15.78 2.89 13.89
C GLY A 88 -14.47 3.59 13.52
N GLY A 89 -13.76 4.08 14.54
CA GLY A 89 -12.64 5.01 14.37
C GLY A 89 -11.53 4.53 13.45
N LEU A 90 -11.01 3.30 13.64
CA LEU A 90 -9.93 2.77 12.80
C LEU A 90 -10.35 2.58 11.33
N ALA A 91 -11.60 2.20 11.08
CA ALA A 91 -12.14 2.02 9.73
C ALA A 91 -12.27 3.36 9.01
N ILE A 92 -12.76 4.39 9.71
CA ILE A 92 -12.85 5.76 9.20
C ILE A 92 -11.47 6.32 8.89
N ILE A 93 -10.49 6.15 9.79
CA ILE A 93 -9.10 6.57 9.54
C ILE A 93 -8.53 5.89 8.29
N HIS A 94 -8.71 4.58 8.15
CA HIS A 94 -8.28 3.85 6.96
C HIS A 94 -8.92 4.38 5.68
N LEU A 95 -10.22 4.70 5.73
CA LEU A 95 -10.95 5.28 4.60
C LEU A 95 -10.42 6.66 4.21
N TYR A 96 -10.19 7.55 5.19
CA TYR A 96 -9.62 8.87 4.92
C TYR A 96 -8.21 8.80 4.35
N ILE A 97 -7.36 7.93 4.88
CA ILE A 97 -6.01 7.75 4.35
C ILE A 97 -6.09 7.23 2.90
N GLY A 98 -6.95 6.25 2.62
CA GLY A 98 -7.18 5.76 1.27
C GLY A 98 -7.68 6.85 0.32
N LEU A 99 -8.61 7.69 0.77
CA LEU A 99 -9.14 8.81 -0.01
C LEU A 99 -8.04 9.84 -0.32
N ILE A 100 -7.26 10.24 0.68
CA ILE A 100 -6.12 11.15 0.50
C ILE A 100 -5.15 10.58 -0.53
N MET A 101 -4.85 9.28 -0.51
CA MET A 101 -3.96 8.65 -1.49
C MET A 101 -4.53 8.70 -2.91
N VAL A 102 -5.83 8.43 -3.07
CA VAL A 102 -6.49 8.51 -4.39
C VAL A 102 -6.46 9.94 -4.93
N LEU A 103 -6.77 10.93 -4.08
CA LEU A 103 -6.79 12.35 -4.46
C LEU A 103 -5.39 12.91 -4.73
N THR A 104 -4.37 12.44 -4.03
CA THR A 104 -2.98 12.89 -4.22
C THR A 104 -2.27 12.17 -5.36
N LYS A 105 -2.77 11.01 -5.79
CA LYS A 105 -2.17 10.20 -6.87
C LYS A 105 -1.82 11.00 -8.13
N PRO A 106 -2.68 11.88 -8.68
CA PRO A 106 -2.36 12.65 -9.90
C PRO A 106 -1.16 13.59 -9.71
N TYR A 107 -1.01 14.17 -8.51
CA TYR A 107 0.10 15.06 -8.19
C TYR A 107 1.40 14.29 -7.98
N LEU A 108 1.32 13.09 -7.39
CA LEU A 108 2.46 12.21 -7.14
C LEU A 108 3.00 11.57 -8.42
N VAL A 109 2.11 11.19 -9.35
CA VAL A 109 2.44 10.58 -10.65
C VAL A 109 3.43 11.42 -11.45
N LYS A 110 3.29 12.75 -11.43
CA LYS A 110 4.17 13.69 -12.16
C LYS A 110 5.65 13.58 -11.77
N HIS A 111 5.91 13.06 -10.57
CA HIS A 111 7.25 12.93 -10.00
C HIS A 111 7.62 11.48 -9.72
N ARG A 112 6.86 10.50 -10.23
CA ARG A 112 7.22 9.08 -10.07
C ARG A 112 8.43 8.76 -10.92
N PRO A 113 9.50 8.19 -10.33
CA PRO A 113 10.67 7.84 -11.11
C PRO A 113 10.43 6.65 -12.03
N SER A 114 9.32 5.91 -11.83
CA SER A 114 8.84 4.79 -12.67
C SER A 114 7.71 5.13 -13.66
N GLY A 115 7.23 6.38 -13.70
CA GLY A 115 6.08 6.78 -14.52
C GLY A 115 4.76 6.10 -14.12
N ASP A 116 3.80 6.10 -15.04
CA ASP A 116 2.41 5.69 -14.78
C ASP A 116 2.15 4.18 -14.70
N VAL A 117 3.05 3.34 -15.24
CA VAL A 117 2.62 2.01 -15.72
C VAL A 117 3.39 0.81 -15.14
N VAL A 118 4.18 0.97 -14.07
CA VAL A 118 4.99 -0.18 -13.60
C VAL A 118 4.76 -0.53 -12.14
N PRO A 119 3.94 -1.55 -11.83
CA PRO A 119 3.82 -2.05 -10.48
C PRO A 119 5.17 -2.64 -10.01
N TYR A 120 5.49 -2.46 -8.73
CA TYR A 120 6.70 -3.02 -8.09
C TYR A 120 6.86 -4.54 -8.34
N ARG A 121 5.75 -5.24 -8.57
CA ARG A 121 5.68 -6.66 -8.98
C ARG A 121 6.58 -7.00 -10.17
N ASN A 122 6.83 -6.06 -11.08
CA ASN A 122 7.59 -6.32 -12.31
C ASN A 122 9.10 -6.14 -12.14
N GLY A 123 9.61 -5.81 -10.93
CA GLY A 123 11.05 -5.70 -10.67
C GLY A 123 11.76 -4.53 -11.36
N ILE A 124 11.00 -3.66 -12.03
CA ILE A 124 11.50 -2.50 -12.80
C ILE A 124 11.55 -1.22 -11.96
N ALA A 125 10.67 -1.04 -10.98
CA ALA A 125 10.71 0.09 -10.03
C ALA A 125 12.05 0.21 -9.26
N PRO A 126 12.70 -0.88 -8.80
CA PRO A 126 14.06 -0.84 -8.24
C PRO A 126 15.12 -0.35 -9.23
N LEU A 127 14.92 -0.51 -10.54
CA LEU A 127 15.86 -0.05 -11.56
C LEU A 127 15.72 1.45 -11.82
N LEU A 128 14.55 1.99 -11.52
CA LEU A 128 14.11 3.36 -11.75
C LEU A 128 14.08 4.15 -10.44
N CYS A 129 15.16 4.06 -9.64
CA CYS A 129 15.31 4.84 -8.42
C CYS A 129 15.28 6.36 -8.68
N PRO A 130 14.84 7.16 -7.69
CA PRO A 130 14.79 8.61 -7.80
C PRO A 130 16.17 9.22 -8.10
N ARG A 131 16.16 10.33 -8.84
CA ARG A 131 17.33 11.17 -9.16
C ARG A 131 17.23 12.58 -8.60
N THR A 132 16.01 13.05 -8.30
CA THR A 132 15.77 14.39 -7.74
C THR A 132 15.06 14.28 -6.40
N ARG A 133 15.13 15.33 -5.58
CA ARG A 133 14.45 15.36 -4.28
C ARG A 133 12.93 15.20 -4.38
N LYS A 134 12.32 15.74 -5.44
CA LYS A 134 10.88 15.58 -5.71
C LYS A 134 10.52 14.14 -6.06
N GLU A 135 11.37 13.48 -6.85
CA GLU A 135 11.21 12.05 -7.15
C GLU A 135 11.35 11.19 -5.90
N GLU A 136 12.29 11.52 -5.02
CA GLU A 136 12.51 10.77 -3.78
C GLU A 136 11.32 10.86 -2.82
N ILE A 137 10.76 12.05 -2.64
CA ILE A 137 9.54 12.22 -1.83
C ILE A 137 8.40 11.38 -2.41
N SER A 138 8.20 11.46 -3.73
CA SER A 138 7.13 10.71 -4.41
C SER A 138 7.33 9.21 -4.32
N PHE A 139 8.58 8.73 -4.42
CA PHE A 139 8.94 7.33 -4.22
C PHE A 139 8.55 6.83 -2.83
N TRP A 140 8.90 7.55 -1.77
CA TRP A 140 8.57 7.12 -0.40
C TRP A 140 7.07 7.18 -0.10
N ILE A 141 6.37 8.19 -0.61
CA ILE A 141 4.91 8.27 -0.49
C ILE A 141 4.26 7.08 -1.20
N GLU A 142 4.76 6.68 -2.37
CA GLU A 142 4.24 5.51 -3.09
C GLU A 142 4.50 4.19 -2.35
N VAL A 143 5.68 4.02 -1.74
CA VAL A 143 5.98 2.86 -0.89
C VAL A 143 4.99 2.78 0.27
N ALA A 144 4.78 3.88 1.00
CA ALA A 144 3.80 3.95 2.09
C ALA A 144 2.38 3.67 1.60
N ALA A 145 1.99 4.22 0.44
CA ALA A 145 0.67 4.00 -0.14
C ALA A 145 0.43 2.54 -0.52
N LEU A 146 1.43 1.84 -1.07
CA LEU A 146 1.31 0.43 -1.42
C LEU A 146 1.19 -0.49 -0.19
N ILE A 147 1.89 -0.17 0.90
CA ILE A 147 1.73 -0.86 2.18
C ILE A 147 0.32 -0.65 2.72
N MET A 148 -0.21 0.57 2.64
CA MET A 148 -1.59 0.88 3.04
C MET A 148 -2.63 0.20 2.15
N VAL A 149 -2.39 0.09 0.84
CA VAL A 149 -3.25 -0.71 -0.05
C VAL A 149 -3.23 -2.18 0.35
N ALA A 150 -2.13 -2.72 0.86
CA ALA A 150 -2.11 -4.09 1.37
C ALA A 150 -3.04 -4.27 2.58
N SER A 151 -3.20 -3.25 3.43
CA SER A 151 -4.13 -3.31 4.58
C SER A 151 -5.60 -3.08 4.21
N VAL A 152 -5.91 -2.64 2.99
CA VAL A 152 -7.30 -2.43 2.50
C VAL A 152 -8.15 -3.70 2.58
N TRP A 153 -7.54 -4.87 2.53
CA TRP A 153 -8.26 -6.15 2.73
C TRP A 153 -8.95 -6.24 4.09
N LEU A 154 -8.49 -5.54 5.12
CA LEU A 154 -9.20 -5.42 6.40
C LEU A 154 -10.52 -4.65 6.27
N LEU A 155 -10.56 -3.63 5.41
CA LEU A 155 -11.67 -2.67 5.32
C LEU A 155 -12.71 -3.06 4.26
N LEU A 156 -12.29 -3.20 3.00
CA LEU A 156 -13.22 -3.18 1.87
C LEU A 156 -14.05 -4.47 1.72
N PRO A 157 -13.46 -5.66 1.60
CA PRO A 157 -14.28 -6.86 1.49
C PRO A 157 -14.86 -7.28 2.85
N PHE A 158 -14.07 -7.29 3.91
CA PHE A 158 -14.50 -7.89 5.18
C PHE A 158 -15.19 -6.92 6.14
N GLY A 159 -14.73 -5.67 6.22
CA GLY A 159 -15.40 -4.63 7.01
C GLY A 159 -16.78 -4.28 6.45
N VAL A 160 -16.89 -4.04 5.14
CA VAL A 160 -18.17 -3.74 4.47
C VAL A 160 -19.16 -4.91 4.62
N LEU A 161 -18.74 -6.14 4.33
CA LEU A 161 -19.59 -7.32 4.51
C LEU A 161 -19.99 -7.48 5.99
N GLY A 162 -19.04 -7.37 6.91
CA GLY A 162 -19.30 -7.45 8.35
C GLY A 162 -20.31 -6.40 8.82
N TYR A 163 -20.21 -5.17 8.32
CA TYR A 163 -21.14 -4.08 8.61
C TYR A 163 -22.57 -4.37 8.16
N PHE A 164 -22.75 -4.72 6.87
CA PHE A 164 -24.09 -5.03 6.35
C PHE A 164 -24.70 -6.26 7.02
N MET A 165 -23.88 -7.26 7.35
CA MET A 165 -24.36 -8.46 8.04
C MET A 165 -24.68 -8.23 9.52
N ASN A 166 -24.02 -7.29 10.19
CA ASN A 166 -24.36 -6.87 11.54
C ASN A 166 -25.62 -5.99 11.58
N LEU A 167 -25.87 -5.15 10.57
CA LEU A 167 -27.10 -4.34 10.49
C LEU A 167 -28.37 -5.20 10.33
N GLY A 168 -28.23 -6.40 9.73
CA GLY A 168 -29.34 -7.33 9.50
C GLY A 168 -29.62 -8.30 10.66
N ARG A 169 -28.96 -8.14 11.81
CA ARG A 169 -29.16 -8.95 13.03
C ARG A 169 -29.56 -8.07 14.20
#